data_AF-A0A7J6R5F9-F1
#
_entry.id   AF-A0A7J6R5F9-F1
#
_cell.length_a   1.000
_cell.length_b   1.000
_cell.length_c   1.000
_cell.angle_alpha   90.00
_cell.angle_beta   90.00
_cell.angle_gamma   90.00
#
_symmetry.space_group_name_H-M   'P 1'
#
loop_
_entity.id
_entity.type
_entity.pdbx_description
1 polymer ?
#
loop_
_entity_poly.entity_id
_entity_poly.type
_entity_poly.pdbx_seq_one_letter_code
_entity_poly.pdbx_strand_id
1 'polypeptide(L)'
;MRMRIVATNVLCGRFGASTNHIAVGKRVPEKVCRSNVCSDISVRGPPTSVLGPDLDTLEWDQVTVTGSGTYKICTCPSGPCTEDAHFLVESGSLAVIGVADTGREFVCSAYTAGCSVRVAMDDEA
;
A
#
# COMPACT_ATOMS: atom_id res chain seq x y z
N MET A 1 -2.57 -7.44 16.77
CA MET A 1 -1.39 -7.20 15.92
C MET A 1 -1.73 -6.19 14.82
N ARG A 2 -0.81 -5.29 14.45
CA ARG A 2 -0.97 -4.33 13.33
C ARG A 2 0.38 -4.09 12.64
N MET A 3 0.37 -3.81 11.33
CA MET A 3 1.57 -3.45 10.56
C MET A 3 1.42 -2.10 9.87
N ARG A 4 2.55 -1.43 9.64
CA ARG A 4 2.68 -0.17 8.90
C ARG A 4 3.78 -0.28 7.86
N ILE A 5 3.52 0.26 6.66
CA ILE A 5 4.56 0.51 5.66
C ILE A 5 5.08 1.92 5.90
N VAL A 6 6.37 2.08 6.18
CA VAL A 6 7.02 3.36 6.50
C VAL A 6 8.18 3.62 5.54
N ALA A 7 8.67 4.87 5.49
CA ALA A 7 9.89 5.17 4.76
C ALA A 7 11.09 4.43 5.37
N THR A 8 12.12 4.16 4.57
CA THR A 8 13.34 3.46 5.01
C THR A 8 14.11 4.17 6.10
N ASN A 9 14.01 5.49 6.19
CA ASN A 9 14.62 6.30 7.24
C ASN A 9 13.83 6.29 8.58
N VAL A 10 12.63 5.71 8.61
CA VAL A 10 11.87 5.53 9.85
C VAL A 10 12.39 4.32 10.59
N LEU A 11 12.76 4.52 11.86
CA LEU A 11 13.11 3.44 12.77
C LEU A 11 11.84 2.91 13.45
N CYS A 12 11.65 1.60 13.45
CA CYS A 12 10.56 0.98 14.19
C CYS A 12 10.66 1.34 15.68
N GLY A 13 9.54 1.73 16.31
CA GLY A 13 9.50 2.22 17.69
C GLY A 13 9.81 3.71 17.86
N ARG A 14 9.99 4.46 16.76
CA ARG A 14 10.32 5.89 16.74
C ARG A 14 9.35 6.68 15.89
N PHE A 15 9.52 8.00 15.90
CA PHE A 15 8.66 8.95 15.21
C PHE A 15 8.31 8.50 13.79
N GLY A 16 7.01 8.35 13.52
CA GLY A 16 6.47 7.93 12.22
C GLY A 16 6.25 6.43 12.05
N ALA A 17 6.62 5.59 13.02
CA ALA A 17 6.44 4.13 12.96
C ALA A 17 4.96 3.69 13.06
N SER A 18 4.09 4.52 13.63
CA SER A 18 2.65 4.24 13.81
C SER A 18 1.76 4.66 12.63
N THR A 19 2.32 5.37 11.65
CA THR A 19 1.61 5.92 10.50
C THR A 19 2.15 5.32 9.20
N ASN A 20 1.27 4.99 8.26
CA ASN A 20 1.71 4.57 6.93
C ASN A 20 2.40 5.74 6.21
N HIS A 21 3.35 5.40 5.35
CA HIS A 21 3.95 6.34 4.41
C HIS A 21 2.87 6.94 3.49
N ILE A 22 3.01 8.20 3.09
CA ILE A 22 2.03 8.92 2.24
C ILE A 22 1.79 8.24 0.89
N ALA A 23 2.79 7.51 0.38
CA ALA A 23 2.69 6.73 -0.85
C ALA A 23 1.76 5.51 -0.72
N VAL A 24 1.37 5.14 0.50
CA VAL A 24 0.59 3.93 0.79
C VAL A 24 -0.84 4.37 1.04
N GLY A 25 -1.63 4.33 -0.03
CA GLY A 25 -3.04 4.67 -0.03
C GLY A 25 -3.94 3.46 0.08
N LYS A 26 -5.21 3.72 0.37
CA LYS A 26 -6.28 2.77 0.03
C LYS A 26 -6.50 2.84 -1.47
N ARG A 27 -6.72 1.70 -2.13
CA ARG A 27 -7.29 1.72 -3.47
C ARG A 27 -8.62 2.46 -3.40
N VAL A 28 -8.88 3.35 -4.35
CA VAL A 28 -10.21 3.92 -4.55
C VAL A 28 -11.17 2.72 -4.62
N PRO A 29 -12.25 2.66 -3.81
CA PRO A 29 -13.12 1.50 -3.82
C PRO A 29 -13.54 1.26 -5.27
N GLU A 30 -13.19 0.09 -5.78
CA GLU A 30 -13.70 -0.33 -7.07
C GLU A 30 -15.21 -0.42 -6.90
N LYS A 31 -15.92 0.45 -7.64
CA LYS A 31 -17.37 0.40 -7.66
C LYS A 31 -17.75 -0.83 -8.46
N VAL A 32 -18.30 -1.83 -7.77
CA VAL A 32 -18.91 -2.96 -8.47
C VAL A 32 -20.31 -2.54 -8.84
N CYS A 33 -20.55 -2.43 -10.14
CA CYS A 33 -21.86 -2.15 -10.67
C CYS A 33 -22.51 -3.46 -11.16
N ARG A 34 -23.67 -3.82 -10.61
CA ARG A 34 -24.55 -4.85 -11.16
C ARG A 34 -25.79 -4.17 -11.71
N SER A 35 -26.01 -4.30 -13.02
CA SER A 35 -27.04 -3.56 -13.75
C SER A 35 -26.85 -2.04 -13.59
N ASN A 36 -27.66 -1.40 -12.77
CA ASN A 36 -27.72 0.04 -12.53
C ASN A 36 -27.41 0.42 -11.07
N VAL A 37 -27.02 -0.54 -10.24
CA VAL A 37 -26.64 -0.31 -8.84
C VAL A 37 -25.14 -0.49 -8.70
N CYS A 38 -24.46 0.57 -8.30
CA CYS A 38 -23.05 0.53 -7.96
C CYS A 38 -22.91 0.56 -6.44
N SER A 39 -22.30 -0.48 -5.89
CA SER A 39 -21.96 -0.56 -4.47
C SER A 39 -20.45 -0.37 -4.31
N ASP A 40 -20.07 0.41 -3.30
CA ASP A 40 -18.67 0.51 -2.90
C ASP A 40 -18.23 -0.84 -2.32
N ILE A 41 -17.13 -1.42 -2.84
CA ILE A 41 -16.47 -2.51 -2.12
C ILE A 41 -15.92 -1.91 -0.82
N SER A 42 -16.26 -2.52 0.32
CA SER A 42 -15.65 -2.17 1.60
C SER A 42 -14.16 -2.51 1.55
N VAL A 43 -13.36 -1.51 1.22
CA VAL A 43 -11.89 -1.59 1.26
C VAL A 43 -11.48 -1.77 2.71
N ARG A 44 -11.11 -3.01 3.07
CA ARG A 44 -10.31 -3.27 4.26
C ARG A 44 -9.02 -2.49 4.04
N GLY A 45 -8.86 -1.38 4.75
CA GLY A 45 -7.71 -0.50 4.57
C GLY A 45 -6.41 -1.13 5.13
N PRO A 46 -5.58 -0.37 5.85
CA PRO A 46 -4.37 -0.94 6.50
C PRO A 46 -4.70 -2.21 7.30
N PRO A 47 -3.70 -3.11 7.49
CA PRO A 47 -3.95 -4.53 7.58
C PRO A 47 -4.86 -4.80 8.76
N THR A 48 -5.96 -5.48 8.49
CA THR A 48 -6.76 -6.09 9.55
C THR A 48 -6.24 -7.51 9.71
N SER A 49 -6.14 -7.97 10.96
CA SER A 49 -5.85 -9.38 11.21
C SER A 49 -6.92 -10.22 10.54
N VAL A 50 -6.54 -11.01 9.53
CA VAL A 50 -7.42 -12.02 8.97
C VAL A 50 -7.17 -13.27 9.81
N LEU A 51 -8.22 -13.80 10.43
CA LEU A 51 -8.14 -15.07 11.15
C LEU A 51 -7.92 -16.18 10.10
N GLY A 52 -6.68 -16.45 9.76
CA GLY A 52 -6.27 -17.69 9.09
C GLY A 52 -6.23 -18.86 10.08
N PRO A 53 -6.11 -20.10 9.60
CA PRO A 53 -6.03 -21.30 10.45
C PRO A 53 -4.89 -21.22 11.48
N ASP A 54 -3.84 -20.44 11.19
CA ASP A 54 -2.66 -20.29 12.04
C ASP A 54 -2.66 -19.02 12.92
N LEU A 55 -3.71 -18.18 12.88
CA LEU A 55 -3.85 -16.93 13.66
C LEU A 55 -2.71 -15.88 13.56
N ASP A 56 -1.65 -16.16 12.80
CA ASP A 56 -0.43 -15.35 12.71
C ASP A 56 -0.29 -14.57 11.39
N THR A 57 -1.25 -14.73 10.48
CA THR A 57 -1.22 -14.06 9.17
C THR A 57 -1.91 -12.70 9.23
N LEU A 58 -1.19 -11.66 8.82
CA LEU A 58 -1.75 -10.34 8.60
C LEU A 58 -1.77 -10.03 7.11
N GLU A 59 -2.90 -9.56 6.61
CA GLU A 59 -3.10 -9.30 5.19
C GLU A 59 -3.47 -7.84 4.95
N TRP A 60 -2.86 -7.25 3.91
CA TRP A 60 -3.33 -6.03 3.28
C TRP A 60 -4.21 -6.40 2.09
N ASP A 61 -5.49 -6.08 2.18
CA ASP A 61 -6.38 -6.14 1.02
C ASP A 61 -6.54 -4.73 0.43
N GLN A 62 -6.65 -4.63 -0.89
CA GLN A 62 -6.92 -3.38 -1.61
C GLN A 62 -6.00 -2.19 -1.23
N VAL A 63 -4.71 -2.43 -0.97
CA VAL A 63 -3.71 -1.38 -0.76
C VAL A 63 -3.09 -0.96 -2.09
N THR A 64 -2.87 0.34 -2.29
CA THR A 64 -2.16 0.87 -3.46
C THR A 64 -0.94 1.63 -3.00
N VAL A 65 0.22 1.27 -3.54
CA VAL A 65 1.45 2.04 -3.34
C VAL A 65 1.71 2.88 -4.58
N THR A 66 1.66 4.20 -4.44
CA THR A 66 1.72 5.15 -5.57
C THR A 66 3.13 5.66 -5.85
N GLY A 67 4.07 5.47 -4.91
CA GLY A 67 5.47 5.87 -5.07
C GLY A 67 6.37 4.67 -5.28
N SER A 68 7.26 4.75 -6.27
CA SER A 68 8.37 3.79 -6.37
C SER A 68 9.38 4.01 -5.25
N GLY A 69 10.16 2.97 -4.95
CA GLY A 69 11.21 3.00 -3.95
C GLY A 69 11.15 1.83 -2.99
N THR A 70 12.03 1.85 -2.00
CA THR A 70 12.06 0.86 -0.93
C THR A 70 11.36 1.42 0.30
N TYR A 71 10.56 0.57 0.93
CA TYR A 71 9.84 0.84 2.16
C TYR A 71 10.17 -0.20 3.21
N LYS A 72 9.94 0.13 4.48
CA LYS A 72 10.11 -0.76 5.62
C LYS A 72 8.76 -1.13 6.21
N ILE A 73 8.67 -2.32 6.79
CA ILE A 73 7.47 -2.80 7.48
C ILE A 73 7.75 -2.81 8.99
N CYS A 74 7.04 -1.97 9.73
CA CYS A 74 7.07 -1.97 11.20
C CYS A 74 5.78 -2.57 11.76
N THR A 75 5.92 -3.39 12.79
CA THR A 75 4.84 -4.22 13.33
C THR A 75 4.68 -4.01 14.82
N CYS A 76 3.42 -3.90 15.24
CA CYS A 76 2.97 -3.94 16.62
C CYS A 76 2.40 -5.34 16.92
N PRO A 77 3.10 -6.17 17.72
CA PRO A 77 2.69 -7.55 17.97
C PRO A 77 1.37 -7.63 18.73
N SER A 78 1.23 -6.84 19.80
CA SER A 78 0.07 -6.86 20.70
C SER A 78 -0.20 -5.48 21.31
N GLY A 79 -1.44 -5.25 21.76
CA GLY A 79 -1.83 -4.02 22.44
C GLY A 79 -2.57 -3.01 21.55
N PRO A 80 -2.69 -1.74 21.99
CA PRO A 80 -3.53 -0.75 21.32
C PRO A 80 -2.98 -0.31 19.95
N CYS A 81 -1.67 -0.46 19.71
CA CYS A 81 -1.01 -0.15 18.44
C CYS A 81 -1.38 1.26 17.91
N THR A 82 -1.41 2.23 18.83
CA THR A 82 -1.77 3.64 18.61
C THR A 82 -0.57 4.58 18.53
N GLU A 83 0.54 4.24 19.17
CA GLU A 83 1.72 5.08 19.30
C GLU A 83 2.92 4.47 18.56
N ASP A 84 3.85 5.33 18.14
CA ASP A 84 5.08 4.94 17.46
C ASP A 84 5.87 3.87 18.24
N ALA A 85 5.93 4.04 19.56
CA ALA A 85 6.62 3.13 20.48
C ALA A 85 6.03 1.71 20.51
N HIS A 86 4.84 1.49 19.96
CA HIS A 86 4.25 0.14 19.87
C HIS A 86 4.73 -0.64 18.65
N PHE A 87 5.24 0.03 17.61
CA PHE A 87 5.65 -0.60 16.36
C PHE A 87 7.14 -0.93 16.37
N LEU A 88 7.57 -1.77 17.31
CA LEU A 88 8.98 -2.03 17.63
C LEU A 88 9.65 -3.06 16.70
N VAL A 89 8.86 -3.90 16.04
CA VAL A 89 9.38 -5.03 15.27
C VAL A 89 9.51 -4.63 13.80
N GLU A 90 10.73 -4.69 13.27
CA GLU A 90 10.97 -4.61 11.82
C GLU A 90 10.70 -5.99 11.21
N SER A 91 9.59 -6.13 10.49
CA SER A 91 9.16 -7.42 9.92
C SER A 91 9.64 -7.65 8.50
N GLY A 92 10.19 -6.62 7.83
CA GLY A 92 10.74 -6.75 6.50
C GLY A 92 10.76 -5.43 5.72
N SER A 93 11.01 -5.54 4.41
CA SER A 93 11.05 -4.42 3.47
C SER A 93 10.24 -4.73 2.21
N LEU A 94 9.65 -3.69 1.62
CA LEU A 94 8.92 -3.76 0.36
C LEU A 94 9.63 -2.89 -0.68
N ALA A 95 10.11 -3.50 -1.76
CA ALA A 95 10.61 -2.77 -2.93
C ALA A 95 9.47 -2.60 -3.93
N VAL A 96 9.07 -1.37 -4.19
CA VAL A 96 8.07 -1.01 -5.20
C VAL A 96 8.78 -0.45 -6.41
N ILE A 97 8.80 -1.24 -7.47
CA ILE A 97 9.29 -0.81 -8.78
C ILE A 97 8.11 -0.18 -9.50
N GLY A 98 8.19 1.12 -9.74
CA GLY A 98 7.19 1.84 -10.55
C GLY A 98 7.50 1.72 -12.04
N VAL A 99 6.80 2.51 -12.87
CA VAL A 99 7.08 2.61 -14.32
C VAL A 99 8.49 3.19 -14.61
N ALA A 100 9.14 3.75 -13.58
CA ALA A 100 10.46 4.32 -13.64
C ALA A 100 11.55 3.24 -13.55
N ASP A 101 11.72 2.48 -14.63
CA ASP A 101 13.05 2.08 -15.14
C ASP A 101 13.02 1.56 -16.59
N THR A 102 11.95 1.81 -17.35
CA THR A 102 11.88 1.38 -18.76
C THR A 102 12.56 2.35 -19.73
N GLY A 103 13.18 3.43 -19.23
CA GLY A 103 13.72 4.51 -20.07
C GLY A 103 12.66 5.30 -20.85
N ARG A 104 11.37 5.14 -20.50
CA ARG A 104 10.25 5.81 -21.18
C ARG A 104 9.73 6.96 -20.36
N GLU A 105 9.82 8.17 -20.92
CA GLU A 105 9.19 9.38 -20.38
C GLU A 105 7.82 9.57 -21.04
N PHE A 106 6.77 9.73 -20.24
CA PHE A 106 5.42 10.03 -20.73
C PHE A 106 5.08 11.48 -20.40
N VAL A 107 4.99 12.34 -21.42
CA VAL A 107 4.62 13.75 -21.25
C VAL A 107 3.16 13.94 -21.65
N CYS A 108 2.33 14.29 -20.68
CA CYS A 108 0.96 14.75 -20.93
C CYS A 108 0.98 16.27 -21.17
N SER A 109 0.60 16.72 -22.36
CA SER A 109 0.43 18.15 -22.64
C SER A 109 -1.01 18.59 -22.41
N ALA A 110 -1.20 19.81 -21.89
CA ALA A 110 -2.51 20.34 -21.49
C ALA A 110 -3.51 20.54 -22.66
N TYR A 111 -3.05 20.42 -23.90
CA TYR A 111 -3.88 20.63 -25.11
C TYR A 111 -4.66 19.38 -25.54
N THR A 112 -4.31 18.21 -25.04
CA THR A 112 -5.10 16.99 -25.28
C THR A 112 -6.09 16.78 -24.15
N ALA A 113 -7.38 16.92 -24.45
CA ALA A 113 -8.46 16.59 -23.53
C ALA A 113 -8.38 15.09 -23.17
N GLY A 114 -7.82 14.78 -22.00
CA GLY A 114 -7.63 13.43 -21.49
C GLY A 114 -6.30 12.81 -21.90
N CYS A 115 -5.34 12.78 -20.97
CA CYS A 115 -4.12 11.99 -21.12
C CYS A 115 -4.20 10.80 -20.16
N SER A 116 -4.27 9.58 -20.71
CA SER A 116 -4.21 8.36 -19.91
C SER A 116 -3.07 7.48 -20.42
N VAL A 117 -2.05 7.27 -19.59
CA VAL A 117 -0.99 6.30 -19.86
C VAL A 117 -1.47 4.93 -19.39
N ARG A 118 -1.50 3.96 -20.30
CA ARG A 118 -1.73 2.55 -19.98
C ARG A 118 -0.43 1.80 -20.17
N VAL A 119 0.10 1.23 -19.09
CA VAL A 119 1.30 0.39 -19.12
C VAL A 119 0.82 -1.04 -19.07
N ALA A 120 1.11 -1.82 -20.11
CA ALA A 120 0.99 -3.28 -20.07
C ALA A 120 2.29 -3.83 -19.47
N MET A 121 2.18 -4.77 -18.54
CA MET A 121 3.32 -5.60 -18.14
C MET A 121 3.41 -6.72 -19.18
N ASP A 122 4.55 -6.85 -19.85
CA ASP A 122 4.81 -8.01 -20.70
C ASP A 122 5.13 -9.19 -19.78
N ASP A 123 4.33 -10.26 -19.83
CA ASP A 123 4.69 -11.54 -19.23
C ASP A 123 5.88 -12.10 -20.04
N GLU A 124 7.08 -12.13 -19.45
CA GLU A 124 8.19 -12.90 -20.04
C GLU A 124 7.83 -14.39 -20.00
N ALA A 125 7.85 -15.01 -21.19
CA ALA A 125 7.59 -16.41 -21.46
C ALA A 125 8.81 -17.31 -21.22
#